data_AF-R1GXD7-F1
#
_entry.id   AF-R1GXD7-F1
#
_cell.length_a   1.000
_cell.length_b   1.000
_cell.length_c   1.000
_cell.angle_alpha   90.00
_cell.angle_beta   90.00
_cell.angle_gamma   90.00
#
_symmetry.space_group_name_H-M   'P 1'
#
loop_
_entity.id
_entity.type
_entity.pdbx_description
1 polymer ?
#
loop_
_entity_poly.entity_id
_entity_poly.type
_entity_poly.pdbx_seq_one_letter_code
_entity_poly.pdbx_strand_id
1 'polypeptide(L)'
;MQKQLILDLKRENTELKLGQVNAAERIRTQNATLNSLRNERSTLKEQLGEARGQLESSSIPEVAEREQLRRERDEALAKLERAQKARETENKESEFFRSQYQEASNQATALSTEVTTLTQQMREFEKLASGERERARKLTLETATNTYKEEVDRLTVQLRDREELIKQKNDEIKAIRGRQGVGTRAGSVPRSPRITGGGPGSRGGSPAPSGLGHGGRLGALRNFNA
;
A
#
# COMPACT_ATOMS: atom_id res chain seq x y z
N MET A 1 -14.91 39.97 20.68
CA MET A 1 -15.21 38.53 20.53
C MET A 1 -14.54 37.64 21.59
N GLN A 2 -13.21 37.61 21.74
CA GLN A 2 -12.54 36.69 22.68
C GLN A 2 -12.98 36.81 24.16
N LYS A 3 -13.21 38.02 24.67
CA LYS A 3 -13.61 38.24 26.08
C LYS A 3 -15.01 37.69 26.40
N GLN A 4 -15.95 37.74 25.45
CA GLN A 4 -17.30 37.17 25.61
C GLN A 4 -17.24 35.65 25.62
N LEU A 5 -16.51 35.05 24.68
CA LEU A 5 -16.27 33.61 24.64
C LEU A 5 -15.67 33.08 25.96
N ILE A 6 -14.69 33.79 26.53
CA ILE A 6 -14.09 33.42 27.83
C ILE A 6 -15.10 33.50 28.98
N LEU A 7 -16.01 34.48 28.95
CA LEU A 7 -17.06 34.62 29.97
C LEU A 7 -18.09 33.49 29.86
N ASP A 8 -18.51 33.14 28.65
CA ASP A 8 -19.48 32.07 28.41
C ASP A 8 -18.89 30.70 28.76
N LEU A 9 -17.63 30.43 28.38
CA LEU A 9 -16.91 29.22 28.80
C LEU A 9 -16.76 29.12 30.32
N LYS A 10 -16.56 30.25 31.02
CA LYS A 10 -16.51 30.26 32.49
C LYS A 10 -17.86 29.92 33.11
N ARG A 11 -18.96 30.43 32.56
CA ARG A 11 -20.33 30.10 33.00
C ARG A 11 -20.65 28.64 32.77
N GLU A 12 -20.38 28.13 31.57
CA GLU A 12 -20.56 26.72 31.24
C GLU A 12 -19.73 25.81 32.16
N ASN A 13 -18.48 26.16 32.44
CA ASN A 13 -17.64 25.41 33.37
C ASN A 13 -18.20 25.40 34.80
N THR A 14 -18.76 26.53 35.26
CA THR A 14 -19.44 26.59 36.58
C THR A 14 -20.73 25.77 36.61
N GLU A 15 -21.51 25.78 35.54
CA GLU A 15 -22.73 24.98 35.42
C GLU A 15 -22.41 23.48 35.36
N LEU A 16 -21.38 23.08 34.61
CA LEU A 16 -20.90 21.70 34.54
C LEU A 16 -20.39 21.21 35.90
N LYS A 17 -19.65 22.05 36.64
CA LYS A 17 -19.19 21.72 38.00
C LYS A 17 -20.36 21.55 38.96
N LEU A 18 -21.35 22.46 38.90
CA LEU A 18 -22.55 22.34 39.71
C LEU A 18 -23.34 21.07 39.34
N GLY A 19 -23.45 20.75 38.05
CA GLY A 19 -24.05 19.52 37.55
C GLY A 19 -23.35 18.27 38.07
N GLN A 20 -22.01 18.24 38.07
CA GLN A 20 -21.22 17.14 38.63
C GLN A 20 -21.44 16.98 40.14
N VAL A 21 -21.43 18.08 40.91
CA VAL A 21 -21.68 18.04 42.36
C VAL A 21 -23.08 17.50 42.66
N ASN A 22 -24.09 17.99 41.94
CA ASN A 22 -25.47 17.53 42.11
C ASN A 22 -25.64 16.04 41.72
N ALA A 23 -24.97 15.60 40.65
CA ALA A 23 -24.96 14.19 40.25
C ALA A 23 -24.25 13.32 41.30
N ALA A 24 -23.12 13.78 41.84
CA ALA A 24 -22.39 13.07 42.89
C ALA A 24 -23.21 12.92 44.18
N GLU A 25 -23.90 13.98 44.62
CA GLU A 25 -24.78 13.91 45.79
C GLU A 25 -26.00 13.02 45.56
N ARG A 26 -26.58 13.01 44.36
CA ARG A 26 -27.63 12.04 43.99
C ARG A 26 -27.12 10.60 44.06
N ILE A 27 -25.94 10.32 43.51
CA ILE A 27 -25.31 8.99 43.58
C ILE A 27 -25.04 8.61 45.04
N ARG A 28 -24.55 9.55 45.85
CA ARG A 28 -24.24 9.33 47.27
C ARG A 28 -25.49 8.98 48.08
N THR A 29 -26.56 9.75 47.91
CA THR A 29 -27.85 9.50 48.57
C THR A 29 -28.47 8.19 48.11
N GLN A 30 -28.45 7.89 46.82
CA GLN A 30 -28.89 6.59 46.28
C GLN A 30 -28.07 5.42 46.84
N ASN A 31 -26.76 5.56 46.96
CA ASN A 31 -25.92 4.51 47.56
C ASN A 31 -26.22 4.31 49.04
N ALA A 32 -26.48 5.39 49.78
CA ALA A 32 -26.85 5.30 51.19
C ALA A 32 -28.20 4.58 51.38
N THR A 33 -29.21 4.90 50.56
CA THR A 33 -30.50 4.21 50.61
C THR A 33 -30.37 2.74 50.17
N LEU A 34 -29.61 2.45 49.11
CA LEU A 34 -29.32 1.07 48.70
C LEU A 34 -28.65 0.26 49.80
N ASN A 35 -27.74 0.86 50.56
CA ASN A 35 -27.07 0.18 51.67
C ASN A 35 -28.05 -0.06 52.84
N SER A 36 -28.90 0.91 53.19
CA SER A 36 -29.96 0.70 54.20
C SER A 36 -30.88 -0.44 53.81
N LEU A 37 -31.39 -0.42 52.57
CA LEU A 37 -32.27 -1.46 52.05
C LEU A 37 -31.59 -2.84 52.00
N ARG A 38 -30.29 -2.90 51.70
CA ARG A 38 -29.53 -4.16 51.76
C ARG A 38 -29.43 -4.70 53.18
N ASN A 39 -29.23 -3.84 54.17
CA ASN A 39 -29.16 -4.22 55.58
C ASN A 39 -30.52 -4.72 56.07
N GLU A 40 -31.60 -3.96 55.82
CA GLU A 40 -32.97 -4.37 56.16
C GLU A 40 -33.36 -5.69 55.47
N ARG A 41 -33.01 -5.85 54.19
CA ARG A 41 -33.22 -7.12 53.49
C ARG A 41 -32.44 -8.27 54.13
N SER A 42 -31.24 -8.00 54.67
CA SER A 42 -30.45 -9.02 55.36
C SER A 42 -31.10 -9.43 56.67
N THR A 43 -31.53 -8.47 57.49
CA THR A 43 -32.17 -8.75 58.78
C THR A 43 -33.51 -9.47 58.60
N LEU A 44 -34.34 -9.02 57.65
CA LEU A 44 -35.60 -9.69 57.32
C LEU A 44 -35.39 -11.14 56.83
N LYS A 45 -34.31 -11.40 56.08
CA LYS A 45 -33.96 -12.76 55.64
C LYS A 45 -33.59 -13.66 56.82
N GLU A 46 -32.84 -13.14 57.78
CA GLU A 46 -32.44 -13.87 58.97
C GLU A 46 -33.66 -14.22 59.83
N GLN A 47 -34.51 -13.23 60.14
CA GLN A 47 -35.76 -13.42 60.87
C GLN A 47 -36.69 -14.43 60.19
N LEU A 48 -36.80 -14.38 58.85
CA LEU A 48 -37.60 -15.32 58.08
C LEU A 48 -37.00 -16.73 58.11
N GLY A 49 -35.67 -16.85 58.14
CA GLY A 49 -34.96 -18.12 58.33
C GLY A 49 -35.23 -18.73 59.70
N GLU A 50 -35.15 -17.93 60.77
CA GLU A 50 -35.47 -18.34 62.13
C GLU A 50 -36.91 -18.80 62.28
N ALA A 51 -37.88 -18.01 61.79
CA ALA A 51 -39.30 -18.37 61.83
C ALA A 51 -39.59 -19.67 61.05
N ARG A 52 -38.91 -19.89 59.91
CA ARG A 52 -39.01 -21.15 59.15
C ARG A 52 -38.41 -22.32 59.91
N GLY A 53 -37.27 -22.13 60.58
CA GLY A 53 -36.65 -23.17 61.41
C GLY A 53 -37.57 -23.61 62.56
N GLN A 54 -38.24 -22.65 63.20
CA GLN A 54 -39.23 -22.95 64.24
C GLN A 54 -40.39 -23.77 63.71
N LEU A 55 -40.93 -23.44 62.53
CA LEU A 55 -42.04 -24.17 61.91
C LEU A 55 -41.66 -25.60 61.50
N GLU A 56 -40.43 -25.85 61.07
CA GLU A 56 -39.95 -27.21 60.81
C GLU A 56 -39.77 -28.04 62.07
N SER A 57 -39.29 -27.43 63.15
CA SER A 57 -39.17 -28.08 64.46
C SER A 57 -40.48 -28.16 65.23
N SER A 58 -41.60 -27.77 64.61
CA SER A 58 -42.92 -27.78 65.23
C SER A 58 -43.30 -29.17 65.69
N SER A 59 -43.90 -29.28 66.88
CA SER A 59 -44.43 -30.53 67.40
C SER A 59 -45.66 -31.04 66.63
N ILE A 60 -46.21 -30.24 65.72
CA ILE A 60 -47.36 -30.58 64.87
C ILE A 60 -46.82 -31.14 63.53
N PRO A 61 -46.98 -32.45 63.24
CA PRO A 61 -46.39 -33.09 62.06
C PRO A 61 -46.79 -32.44 60.73
N GLU A 62 -48.06 -32.07 60.57
CA GLU A 62 -48.58 -31.43 59.36
C GLU A 62 -47.91 -30.08 59.05
N VAL A 63 -47.53 -29.33 60.10
CA VAL A 63 -46.85 -28.03 59.95
C VAL A 63 -45.42 -28.22 59.49
N ALA A 64 -44.72 -29.20 60.06
CA ALA A 64 -43.36 -29.55 59.69
C ALA A 64 -43.28 -30.06 58.24
N GLU A 65 -44.18 -30.98 57.85
CA GLU A 65 -44.25 -31.52 56.49
C GLU A 65 -44.55 -30.42 55.47
N ARG A 66 -45.47 -29.50 55.78
CA ARG A 66 -45.79 -28.39 54.90
C ARG A 66 -44.61 -27.45 54.67
N GLU A 67 -43.81 -27.14 55.70
CA GLU A 67 -42.59 -26.33 55.49
C GLU A 67 -41.52 -27.09 54.72
N GLN A 68 -41.39 -28.40 54.91
CA GLN A 68 -40.48 -29.22 54.12
C GLN A 68 -40.85 -29.19 52.63
N LEU A 69 -42.12 -29.44 52.29
CA LEU A 69 -42.63 -29.35 50.91
C LEU A 69 -42.44 -27.94 50.33
N ARG A 70 -42.63 -26.90 51.15
CA ARG A 70 -42.40 -25.52 50.73
C ARG A 70 -40.92 -25.25 50.43
N ARG A 71 -39.99 -25.79 51.22
CA ARG A 71 -38.54 -25.70 50.94
C ARG A 71 -38.17 -26.42 49.65
N GLU A 72 -38.63 -27.64 49.47
CA GLU A 72 -38.40 -28.40 48.24
C GLU A 72 -38.93 -27.65 47.01
N ARG A 73 -40.11 -27.04 47.13
CA ARG A 73 -40.70 -26.18 46.10
C ARG A 73 -39.83 -24.94 45.84
N ASP A 74 -39.42 -24.22 46.89
CA ASP A 74 -38.58 -23.02 46.76
C ASP A 74 -37.23 -23.37 46.11
N GLU A 75 -36.62 -24.52 46.46
CA GLU A 75 -35.39 -25.02 45.87
C GLU A 75 -35.57 -25.42 44.40
N ALA A 76 -36.66 -26.12 44.07
CA ALA A 76 -36.98 -26.50 42.70
C ALA A 76 -37.18 -25.28 41.81
N LEU A 77 -37.91 -24.26 42.30
CA LEU A 77 -38.07 -22.99 41.60
C LEU A 77 -36.74 -22.25 41.43
N ALA A 78 -35.88 -22.22 42.45
CA ALA A 78 -34.56 -21.60 42.33
C ALA A 78 -33.65 -22.34 41.33
N LYS A 79 -33.72 -23.67 41.27
CA LYS A 79 -33.02 -24.48 40.26
C LYS A 79 -33.55 -24.19 38.85
N LEU A 80 -34.87 -24.11 38.69
CA LEU A 80 -35.53 -23.77 37.43
C LEU A 80 -35.14 -22.38 36.93
N GLU A 81 -35.17 -21.36 37.80
CA GLU A 81 -34.78 -20.00 37.45
C GLU A 81 -33.30 -19.94 37.01
N ARG A 82 -32.40 -20.62 37.73
CA ARG A 82 -30.98 -20.71 37.34
C ARG A 82 -30.81 -21.39 35.98
N ALA A 83 -31.52 -22.49 35.74
CA ALA A 83 -31.47 -23.20 34.47
C ALA A 83 -32.03 -22.36 33.31
N GLN A 84 -33.12 -21.62 33.54
CA GLN A 84 -33.68 -20.70 32.55
C GLN A 84 -32.69 -19.58 32.22
N LYS A 85 -32.07 -18.94 33.22
CA LYS A 85 -31.05 -17.92 33.00
C LYS A 85 -29.85 -18.45 32.23
N ALA A 86 -29.37 -19.65 32.59
CA ALA A 86 -28.26 -20.29 31.88
C ALA A 86 -28.62 -20.57 30.41
N ARG A 87 -29.85 -21.03 30.15
CA ARG A 87 -30.34 -21.25 28.79
C ARG A 87 -30.48 -19.95 28.01
N GLU A 88 -30.95 -18.88 28.64
CA GLU A 88 -31.02 -17.56 28.00
C GLU A 88 -29.63 -17.02 27.65
N THR A 89 -28.63 -17.21 28.51
CA THR A 89 -27.25 -16.82 28.21
C THR A 89 -26.69 -17.65 27.06
N GLU A 90 -26.91 -18.97 27.07
CA GLU A 90 -26.46 -19.87 26.00
C GLU A 90 -27.12 -19.51 24.65
N ASN A 91 -28.43 -19.21 24.64
CA ASN A 91 -29.12 -18.77 23.43
C ASN A 91 -28.53 -17.47 22.88
N LYS A 92 -28.25 -16.49 23.75
CA LYS A 92 -27.62 -15.21 23.35
C LYS A 92 -26.22 -15.42 22.79
N GLU A 93 -25.43 -16.30 23.39
CA GLU A 93 -24.11 -16.67 22.89
C GLU A 93 -24.21 -17.35 21.53
N SER A 94 -25.14 -18.29 21.35
CA SER A 94 -25.38 -18.96 20.08
C SER A 94 -25.82 -17.98 18.98
N GLU A 95 -26.70 -17.03 19.29
CA GLU A 95 -27.13 -15.98 18.37
C GLU A 95 -25.96 -15.07 17.97
N PHE A 96 -25.14 -14.67 18.94
CA PHE A 96 -23.93 -13.90 18.71
C PHE A 96 -22.95 -14.64 17.78
N PHE A 97 -22.64 -15.91 18.04
CA PHE A 97 -21.76 -16.67 17.16
C PHE A 97 -22.35 -16.84 15.76
N ARG A 98 -23.66 -17.01 15.64
CA ARG A 98 -24.35 -17.09 14.35
C ARG A 98 -24.24 -15.77 13.58
N SER A 99 -24.44 -14.62 14.23
CA SER A 99 -24.30 -13.31 13.58
C SER A 99 -22.86 -13.03 13.17
N GLN A 100 -21.89 -13.33 14.05
CA GLN A 100 -20.46 -13.16 13.74
C GLN A 100 -20.03 -14.04 12.55
N TYR A 101 -20.49 -15.29 12.50
CA TYR A 101 -20.21 -16.16 11.36
C TYR A 101 -20.80 -15.63 10.06
N GLN A 102 -22.05 -15.15 10.11
CA GLN A 102 -22.71 -14.59 8.93
C GLN A 102 -22.00 -13.32 8.45
N GLU A 103 -21.61 -12.44 9.35
CA GLU A 103 -20.86 -11.23 9.02
C GLU A 103 -19.49 -11.58 8.40
N ALA A 104 -18.73 -12.49 9.02
CA ALA A 104 -17.45 -12.94 8.50
C ALA A 104 -17.58 -13.59 7.11
N SER A 105 -18.62 -14.40 6.89
CA SER A 105 -18.91 -15.01 5.58
C SER A 105 -19.23 -13.96 4.51
N ASN A 106 -20.01 -12.94 4.86
CA ASN A 106 -20.35 -11.84 3.96
C ASN A 106 -19.09 -11.01 3.63
N GLN A 107 -18.27 -10.70 4.62
CA GLN A 107 -17.00 -9.99 4.44
C GLN A 107 -16.03 -10.79 3.57
N ALA A 108 -15.89 -12.10 3.80
CA ALA A 108 -15.05 -12.96 2.97
C ALA A 108 -15.53 -12.99 1.52
N THR A 109 -16.85 -13.01 1.30
CA THR A 109 -17.43 -12.94 -0.06
C THR A 109 -17.12 -11.59 -0.71
N ALA A 110 -17.31 -10.48 0.01
CA ALA A 110 -17.00 -9.14 -0.49
C ALA A 110 -15.51 -9.00 -0.86
N LEU A 111 -14.61 -9.42 0.04
CA LEU A 111 -13.16 -9.41 -0.23
C LEU A 111 -12.80 -10.32 -1.41
N SER A 112 -13.43 -11.49 -1.53
CA SER A 112 -13.21 -12.36 -2.70
C SER A 112 -13.60 -11.65 -4.00
N THR A 113 -14.73 -10.94 -4.01
CA THR A 113 -15.12 -10.18 -5.21
C THR A 113 -14.14 -9.05 -5.52
N GLU A 114 -13.66 -8.33 -4.52
CA GLU A 114 -12.66 -7.26 -4.69
C GLU A 114 -11.32 -7.80 -5.20
N VAL A 115 -10.85 -8.92 -4.66
CA VAL A 115 -9.64 -9.57 -5.17
C VAL A 115 -9.80 -9.96 -6.64
N THR A 116 -10.96 -10.50 -7.03
CA THR A 116 -11.19 -10.85 -8.44
C THR A 116 -11.22 -9.62 -9.35
N THR A 117 -11.85 -8.52 -8.92
CA THR A 117 -11.94 -7.29 -9.73
C THR A 117 -10.57 -6.62 -9.87
N LEU A 118 -9.81 -6.50 -8.77
CA LEU A 118 -8.44 -5.97 -8.79
C LEU A 118 -7.51 -6.83 -9.66
N THR A 119 -7.64 -8.15 -9.58
CA THR A 119 -6.85 -9.06 -10.43
C THR A 119 -7.20 -8.88 -11.91
N GLN A 120 -8.47 -8.66 -12.25
CA GLN A 120 -8.88 -8.37 -13.63
C GLN A 120 -8.30 -7.03 -14.11
N GLN A 121 -8.40 -5.96 -13.32
CA GLN A 121 -7.84 -4.65 -13.63
C GLN A 121 -6.32 -4.73 -13.81
N MET A 122 -5.62 -5.46 -12.95
CA MET A 122 -4.17 -5.66 -13.07
C MET A 122 -3.82 -6.33 -14.41
N ARG A 123 -4.55 -7.37 -14.81
CA ARG A 123 -4.35 -8.04 -16.11
C ARG A 123 -4.64 -7.10 -17.29
N GLU A 124 -5.62 -6.21 -17.18
CA GLU A 124 -5.91 -5.21 -18.21
C GLU A 124 -4.77 -4.18 -18.32
N PHE A 125 -4.27 -3.68 -17.20
CA PHE A 125 -3.13 -2.76 -17.19
C PHE A 125 -1.85 -3.41 -17.71
N GLU A 126 -1.59 -4.68 -17.37
CA GLU A 126 -0.46 -5.43 -17.92
C GLU A 126 -0.55 -5.55 -19.45
N LYS A 127 -1.75 -5.85 -19.98
CA LYS A 127 -1.98 -5.89 -21.43
C LYS A 127 -1.73 -4.52 -22.07
N LEU A 128 -2.26 -3.45 -21.51
CA LEU A 128 -2.05 -2.09 -22.03
C LEU A 128 -0.57 -1.69 -21.99
N ALA A 129 0.12 -1.95 -20.88
CA ALA A 129 1.53 -1.65 -20.72
C ALA A 129 2.40 -2.45 -21.71
N SER A 130 2.07 -3.73 -21.96
CA SER A 130 2.74 -4.53 -22.98
C SER A 130 2.56 -3.96 -24.40
N GLY A 131 1.35 -3.52 -24.74
CA GLY A 131 1.05 -2.90 -26.03
C GLY A 131 1.76 -1.57 -26.24
N GLU A 132 1.80 -0.70 -25.22
CA GLU A 132 2.55 0.56 -25.27
C GLU A 132 4.05 0.35 -25.45
N ARG A 133 4.62 -0.67 -24.78
CA ARG A 133 6.02 -1.04 -24.95
C ARG A 133 6.33 -1.45 -26.39
N GLU A 134 5.45 -2.22 -27.02
CA GLU A 134 5.60 -2.59 -28.44
C GLU A 134 5.44 -1.40 -29.38
N ARG A 135 4.47 -0.51 -29.12
CA ARG A 135 4.28 0.73 -29.89
C ARG A 135 5.51 1.63 -29.82
N ALA A 136 6.05 1.85 -28.62
CA ALA A 136 7.27 2.64 -28.43
C ALA A 136 8.48 2.04 -29.17
N ARG A 137 8.62 0.71 -29.16
CA ARG A 137 9.65 0.01 -29.93
C ARG A 137 9.50 0.20 -31.43
N LYS A 138 8.28 0.06 -31.97
CA LYS A 138 7.99 0.28 -33.39
C LYS A 138 8.33 1.71 -33.81
N LEU A 139 7.89 2.70 -33.05
CA LEU A 139 8.18 4.12 -33.33
C LEU A 139 9.69 4.40 -33.33
N THR A 140 10.42 3.85 -32.35
CA THR A 140 11.89 4.00 -32.29
C THR A 140 12.57 3.35 -33.49
N LEU A 141 12.10 2.17 -33.93
CA LEU A 141 12.63 1.51 -35.12
C LEU A 141 12.31 2.33 -36.38
N GLU A 142 11.07 2.78 -36.55
CA GLU A 142 10.63 3.57 -37.71
C GLU A 142 11.44 4.86 -37.84
N THR A 143 11.58 5.61 -36.74
CA THR A 143 12.42 6.82 -36.70
C THR A 143 13.87 6.52 -37.09
N ALA A 144 14.49 5.48 -36.53
CA ALA A 144 15.85 5.07 -36.89
C ALA A 144 15.96 4.66 -38.38
N THR A 145 14.98 3.94 -38.92
CA THR A 145 14.98 3.58 -40.34
C THR A 145 14.85 4.79 -41.25
N ASN A 146 14.06 5.80 -40.85
CA ASN A 146 13.90 7.02 -41.61
C ASN A 146 15.19 7.86 -41.57
N THR A 147 15.83 7.99 -40.42
CA THR A 147 17.13 8.68 -40.33
C THR A 147 18.19 8.00 -41.19
N TYR A 148 18.24 6.66 -41.21
CA TYR A 148 19.18 5.94 -42.08
C TYR A 148 18.86 6.11 -43.57
N LYS A 149 17.58 6.17 -43.95
CA LYS A 149 17.19 6.46 -45.34
C LYS A 149 17.65 7.87 -45.77
N GLU A 150 17.41 8.87 -44.92
CA GLU A 150 17.87 10.24 -45.17
C GLU A 150 19.40 10.33 -45.31
N GLU A 151 20.15 9.60 -44.47
CA GLU A 151 21.60 9.50 -44.58
C GLU A 151 22.05 8.83 -45.88
N VAL A 152 21.39 7.73 -46.28
CA VAL A 152 21.68 7.05 -47.55
C VAL A 152 21.39 7.98 -48.72
N ASP A 153 20.25 8.67 -48.73
CA ASP A 153 19.91 9.63 -49.78
C ASP A 153 20.94 10.77 -49.85
N ARG A 154 21.36 11.31 -48.70
CA ARG A 154 22.42 12.31 -48.63
C ARG A 154 23.76 11.79 -49.17
N LEU A 155 24.16 10.58 -48.79
CA LEU A 155 25.41 9.98 -49.23
C LEU A 155 25.38 9.63 -50.72
N THR A 156 24.25 9.19 -51.25
CA THR A 156 24.09 8.90 -52.69
C THR A 156 24.18 10.16 -53.53
N VAL A 157 23.61 11.28 -53.09
CA VAL A 157 23.80 12.59 -53.74
C VAL A 157 25.27 13.00 -53.71
N GLN A 158 25.94 12.92 -52.55
CA GLN A 158 27.37 13.23 -52.46
C GLN A 158 28.26 12.35 -53.35
N LEU A 159 27.91 11.08 -53.51
CA LEU A 159 28.61 10.17 -54.42
C LEU A 159 28.42 10.59 -55.87
N ARG A 160 27.19 10.90 -56.29
CA ARG A 160 26.90 11.40 -57.64
C ARG A 160 27.67 12.68 -57.95
N ASP A 161 27.64 13.67 -57.05
CA ASP A 161 28.37 14.93 -57.22
C ASP A 161 29.88 14.68 -57.38
N ARG A 162 30.45 13.77 -56.59
CA ARG A 162 31.87 13.38 -56.70
C ARG A 162 32.17 12.65 -58.00
N GLU A 163 31.31 11.74 -58.43
CA GLU A 163 31.46 11.04 -59.71
C GLU A 163 31.41 12.01 -60.89
N GLU A 164 30.50 12.99 -60.88
CA GLU A 164 30.42 14.05 -61.89
C GLU A 164 31.68 14.92 -61.89
N LEU A 165 32.18 15.33 -60.73
CA LEU A 165 33.42 16.10 -60.61
C LEU A 165 34.63 15.29 -61.13
N ILE A 166 34.71 13.99 -60.83
CA ILE A 166 35.74 13.11 -61.36
C ILE A 166 35.65 13.00 -62.88
N LYS A 167 34.43 12.86 -63.45
CA LYS A 167 34.22 12.85 -64.90
C LYS A 167 34.71 14.15 -65.54
N GLN A 168 34.29 15.30 -65.00
CA GLN A 168 34.74 16.62 -65.48
C GLN A 168 36.27 16.75 -65.43
N LYS A 169 36.92 16.37 -64.32
CA LYS A 169 38.38 16.41 -64.17
C LYS A 169 39.09 15.45 -65.12
N ASN A 170 38.55 14.26 -65.35
CA ASN A 170 39.10 13.32 -66.32
C ASN A 170 38.99 13.86 -67.76
N ASP A 171 37.88 14.51 -68.09
CA ASP A 171 37.70 15.11 -69.42
C ASP A 171 38.59 16.36 -69.61
N GLU A 172 38.81 17.17 -68.56
CA GLU A 172 39.84 18.21 -68.55
C GLU A 172 41.25 17.63 -68.81
N ILE A 173 41.63 16.54 -68.12
CA ILE A 173 42.93 15.87 -68.34
C ILE A 173 43.05 15.34 -69.76
N LYS A 174 42.00 14.72 -70.31
CA LYS A 174 41.97 14.28 -71.70
C LYS A 174 42.10 15.46 -72.67
N ALA A 175 41.44 16.58 -72.40
CA ALA A 175 41.54 17.78 -73.23
C ALA A 175 42.95 18.39 -73.19
N ILE A 176 43.59 18.43 -72.02
CA ILE A 176 44.99 18.87 -71.86
C ILE A 176 45.93 17.92 -72.61
N ARG A 177 45.77 16.60 -72.44
CA ARG A 177 46.55 15.59 -73.17
C ARG A 177 46.31 15.60 -74.68
N GLY A 178 45.10 15.96 -75.13
CA GLY A 178 44.74 16.08 -76.54
C GLY A 178 45.19 17.38 -77.20
N ARG A 179 45.40 18.46 -76.43
CA ARG A 179 45.98 19.73 -76.91
C ARG A 179 47.51 19.73 -76.94
N GLN A 180 48.18 18.81 -76.25
CA GLN A 180 49.62 18.63 -76.37
C GLN A 180 49.95 17.72 -77.56
N GLY A 181 50.16 18.35 -78.72
CA GLY A 181 50.95 17.76 -79.78
C GLY A 181 52.34 17.35 -79.27
N VAL A 182 52.81 16.24 -79.82
CA VAL A 182 54.09 15.56 -79.57
C VAL A 182 55.31 16.51 -79.50
N GLY A 183 56.17 16.30 -78.50
CA GLY A 183 57.52 16.87 -78.34
C GLY A 183 57.75 17.30 -76.89
N THR A 184 58.71 16.83 -76.10
CA THR A 184 60.02 16.25 -76.38
C THR A 184 60.41 15.33 -75.21
N ARG A 185 61.19 14.31 -75.55
CA ARG A 185 62.00 13.52 -74.61
C ARG A 185 63.06 14.41 -73.95
N ALA A 186 63.51 13.96 -72.79
CA ALA A 186 64.71 14.32 -72.07
C ALA A 186 64.62 15.51 -71.10
N GLY A 187 65.15 15.28 -69.90
CA GLY A 187 65.78 16.32 -69.11
C GLY A 187 65.20 16.55 -67.73
N SER A 188 65.94 16.03 -66.74
CA SER A 188 66.00 16.52 -65.36
C SER A 188 64.89 16.08 -64.42
N VAL A 189 65.24 15.05 -63.65
CA VAL A 189 64.80 14.88 -62.27
C VAL A 189 65.67 15.79 -61.41
N PRO A 190 65.09 16.76 -60.66
CA PRO A 190 65.70 17.22 -59.43
C PRO A 190 65.05 16.45 -58.28
N ARG A 191 65.77 15.47 -57.74
CA ARG A 191 65.45 14.92 -56.41
C ARG A 191 65.86 15.96 -55.38
N SER A 192 64.89 16.62 -54.76
CA SER A 192 65.09 17.42 -53.55
C SER A 192 63.87 17.26 -52.63
N PRO A 193 64.00 17.52 -51.33
CA PRO A 193 64.81 16.75 -50.39
C PRO A 193 63.91 15.96 -49.43
N ARG A 194 64.38 14.77 -49.05
CA ARG A 194 63.78 13.96 -47.97
C ARG A 194 63.84 14.77 -46.67
N ILE A 195 62.70 15.20 -46.14
CA ILE A 195 62.60 15.67 -44.77
C ILE A 195 62.66 14.42 -43.88
N THR A 196 63.86 14.12 -43.40
CA THR A 196 64.10 13.25 -42.25
C THR A 196 64.63 14.11 -41.11
N GLY A 197 63.93 14.10 -39.97
CA GLY A 197 64.25 14.82 -38.74
C GLY A 197 63.29 16.00 -38.56
N GLY A 198 62.49 16.12 -37.51
CA GLY A 198 62.57 15.58 -36.15
C GLY A 198 62.23 16.73 -35.21
N GLY A 199 61.14 16.65 -34.46
CA GLY A 199 60.82 17.63 -33.42
C GLY A 199 59.41 17.47 -32.84
N PRO A 200 59.19 17.76 -31.55
CA PRO A 200 58.33 16.96 -30.67
C PRO A 200 56.94 17.58 -30.39
N GLY A 201 56.00 16.73 -29.97
CA GLY A 201 54.96 17.12 -29.01
C GLY A 201 53.62 17.55 -29.59
N SER A 202 52.66 16.62 -29.60
CA SER A 202 51.33 16.92 -29.05
C SER A 202 50.74 15.61 -28.51
N ARG A 203 51.02 15.36 -27.22
CA ARG A 203 50.24 14.45 -26.40
C ARG A 203 49.05 15.25 -25.88
N GLY A 204 47.88 14.96 -26.42
CA GLY A 204 46.58 15.39 -25.90
C GLY A 204 45.54 14.79 -26.83
N GLY A 205 44.68 13.87 -26.46
CA GLY A 205 44.17 13.49 -25.15
C GLY A 205 42.70 13.19 -25.41
N SER A 206 42.37 11.92 -25.69
CA SER A 206 40.98 11.42 -25.68
C SER A 206 41.01 9.89 -25.66
N PRO A 207 40.27 9.24 -24.74
CA PRO A 207 40.34 7.80 -24.53
C PRO A 207 39.46 7.09 -25.56
N ALA A 208 40.02 6.07 -26.20
CA ALA A 208 39.24 5.02 -26.84
C ALA A 208 39.66 3.68 -26.22
N PRO A 209 38.80 3.02 -25.43
CA PRO A 209 38.94 1.60 -25.20
C PRO A 209 38.08 0.87 -26.23
N SER A 210 38.72 0.35 -27.28
CA SER A 210 38.18 -0.79 -28.02
C SER A 210 38.62 -2.07 -27.32
N GLY A 211 37.69 -3.01 -27.11
CA GLY A 211 38.02 -4.43 -26.98
C GLY A 211 37.53 -5.12 -25.72
N LEU A 212 36.34 -5.73 -25.84
CA LEU A 212 36.06 -7.13 -25.47
C LEU A 212 36.68 -7.66 -24.16
N GLY A 213 35.90 -7.64 -23.08
CA GLY A 213 36.18 -8.38 -21.85
C GLY A 213 34.90 -8.71 -21.11
N HIS A 214 34.62 -10.00 -20.97
CA HIS A 214 33.57 -10.60 -20.14
C HIS A 214 33.50 -10.02 -18.72
N GLY A 215 32.29 -9.87 -18.18
CA GLY A 215 32.09 -9.99 -16.72
C GLY A 215 31.69 -8.72 -15.96
N GLY A 216 30.62 -8.02 -16.37
CA GLY A 216 29.97 -6.99 -15.54
C GLY A 216 28.87 -7.58 -14.66
N ARG A 217 29.21 -8.41 -13.67
CA ARG A 217 28.28 -8.84 -12.61
C ARG A 217 28.71 -8.26 -11.27
N LEU A 218 27.77 -7.53 -10.68
CA LEU A 218 27.49 -7.40 -9.24
C LEU A 218 28.32 -6.42 -8.41
N GLY A 219 27.59 -5.48 -7.78
CA GLY A 219 27.59 -5.40 -6.32
C GLY A 219 28.20 -4.16 -5.70
N ALA A 220 27.36 -3.16 -5.42
CA ALA A 220 27.35 -2.39 -4.15
C ALA A 220 26.31 -1.26 -4.25
N LEU A 221 25.76 -0.86 -3.11
CA LEU A 221 24.70 0.14 -2.88
C LEU A 221 23.27 -0.42 -2.85
N ARG A 222 23.09 -1.48 -2.04
CA ARG A 222 21.96 -1.50 -1.09
C ARG A 222 22.54 -1.19 0.28
N ASN A 223 21.88 -0.25 0.97
CA ASN A 223 21.91 0.11 2.39
C ASN A 223 21.73 1.63 2.45
N PHE A 224 20.89 2.24 3.27
CA PHE A 224 19.78 1.89 4.16
C PHE A 224 19.12 3.25 4.42
N ASN A 225 17.80 3.32 4.55
CA ASN A 225 17.12 4.27 5.44
C ASN A 225 15.64 3.85 5.52
N ALA A 226 15.36 3.12 6.61
CA ALA A 226 14.11 3.17 7.35
C ALA A 226 14.42 3.91 8.65
#